data_AF-A0A8J3QK14-F1
#
_entry.id   AF-A0A8J3QK14-F1
#
_cell.length_a   1.000
_cell.length_b   1.000
_cell.length_c   1.000
_cell.angle_alpha   90.00
_cell.angle_beta   90.00
_cell.angle_gamma   90.00
#
_symmetry.space_group_name_H-M   'P 1'
#
loop_
_entity.id
_entity.type
_entity.pdbx_description
1 polymer ?
#
loop_
_entity_poly.entity_id
_entity_poly.type
_entity_poly.pdbx_seq_one_letter_code
_entity_poly.pdbx_strand_id
1 'polypeptide(L)'
;MLFIIMAIQRFSIDIGDEVLADLRSRILATRWPDQVPSIGWQQGTELVYLQEFLAYWADGFDWAAASESLNQHEHFMTDDGVHFVHRRGSGGLPLLLTHGWPSAFLEYLPLLPLLPDFDVVIPSLPGYGFSRRPAQTGVNYRFVASRWHNLMTELGYSRYGAGGGDFGAGVATFLAIDHPDAVTGIHLTTFELSPTDGPQSEVERAYLAVNDSWATAERGYSSIQSTKPQTVGYGLNDSPAGLAAWLLEKWNSWTDTTPSRDYLCTLLTLYWATQTITPSMRDYWDNRWKAVTPTYVSTPTAFALFPHETVLEGEPPREFAERLYNVQRWTVFDRGGHFAPIEHPNLVAADLAAFFASR
;
A
#
# COMPACT_ATOMS: atom_id res chain seq x y z
N MET A 1 11.74 20.60 -27.80
CA MET A 1 10.92 20.39 -26.59
C MET A 1 11.88 20.57 -25.42
N LEU A 2 11.72 21.62 -24.60
CA LEU A 2 12.52 21.75 -23.38
C LEU A 2 12.11 20.61 -22.46
N PHE A 3 13.00 19.66 -22.17
CA PHE A 3 12.81 18.75 -21.04
C PHE A 3 12.89 19.62 -19.78
N ILE A 4 11.76 19.86 -19.14
CA ILE A 4 11.75 20.40 -17.79
C ILE A 4 12.22 19.25 -16.91
N ILE A 5 13.49 19.29 -16.50
CA ILE A 5 14.07 18.33 -15.55
C ILE A 5 13.31 18.49 -14.23
N MET A 6 12.77 17.40 -13.70
CA MET A 6 12.10 17.38 -12.41
C MET A 6 13.16 17.56 -11.33
N ALA A 7 13.06 18.61 -10.50
CA ALA A 7 14.04 18.80 -9.44
C ALA A 7 13.79 17.80 -8.31
N ILE A 8 14.82 17.02 -7.95
CA ILE A 8 14.80 16.06 -6.85
C ILE A 8 15.69 16.58 -5.73
N GLN A 9 15.14 16.66 -4.52
CA GLN A 9 15.82 17.16 -3.33
C GLN A 9 15.84 16.10 -2.23
N ARG A 10 16.89 16.08 -1.42
CA ARG A 10 16.90 15.26 -0.20
C ARG A 10 15.80 15.74 0.74
N PHE A 11 15.13 14.79 1.37
CA PHE A 11 14.07 15.00 2.33
C PHE A 11 14.50 14.38 3.67
N SER A 12 14.07 14.98 4.78
CA SER A 12 14.21 14.38 6.11
C SER A 12 12.86 14.46 6.80
N ILE A 13 12.51 13.40 7.49
CA ILE A 13 11.27 13.32 8.26
C ILE A 13 11.48 14.13 9.53
N ASP A 14 10.72 15.22 9.64
CA ASP A 14 10.67 16.08 10.82
C ASP A 14 9.20 16.37 11.13
N ILE A 15 8.70 15.81 12.24
CA ILE A 15 7.34 16.01 12.72
C ILE A 15 7.44 16.79 14.03
N GLY A 16 6.94 18.03 14.01
CA GLY A 16 7.11 18.96 15.12
C GLY A 16 6.41 18.50 16.41
N ASP A 17 7.03 18.85 17.54
CA ASP A 17 6.55 18.54 18.89
C ASP A 17 5.09 18.98 19.13
N GLU A 18 4.66 20.07 18.49
CA GLU A 18 3.29 20.57 18.59
C GLU A 18 2.25 19.59 18.00
N VAL A 19 2.59 18.89 16.92
CA VAL A 19 1.72 17.88 16.29
C VAL A 19 1.60 16.64 17.18
N LEU A 20 2.70 16.24 17.81
CA LEU A 20 2.75 15.09 18.72
C LEU A 20 2.06 15.41 20.05
N ALA A 21 2.18 16.64 20.55
CA ALA A 21 1.48 17.10 21.73
C ALA A 21 -0.04 17.16 21.50
N ASP A 22 -0.50 17.64 20.33
CA ASP A 22 -1.92 17.63 19.95
C ASP A 22 -2.45 16.18 19.81
N LEU A 23 -1.70 15.31 19.13
CA LEU A 23 -2.00 13.87 19.02
C LEU A 23 -2.25 13.26 20.40
N ARG A 24 -1.28 13.41 21.31
CA ARG A 24 -1.34 12.87 22.67
C ARG A 24 -2.53 13.46 23.44
N SER A 25 -2.74 14.76 23.37
CA SER A 25 -3.86 15.42 24.07
C SER A 25 -5.21 14.89 23.59
N ARG A 26 -5.38 14.67 22.29
CA ARG A 26 -6.63 14.15 21.71
C ARG A 26 -6.85 12.68 22.06
N ILE A 27 -5.80 11.86 22.09
CA ILE A 27 -5.90 10.48 22.57
C ILE A 27 -6.40 10.45 24.02
N LEU A 28 -5.80 11.25 24.91
CA LEU A 28 -6.20 11.29 26.32
C LEU A 28 -7.62 11.84 26.53
N ALA A 29 -8.12 12.65 25.60
CA ALA A 29 -9.48 13.20 25.61
C ALA A 29 -10.51 12.33 24.86
N THR A 30 -10.15 11.10 24.46
CA THR A 30 -11.03 10.21 23.70
C THR A 30 -12.35 9.96 24.43
N ARG A 31 -13.46 10.20 23.73
CA ARG A 31 -14.79 9.82 24.18
C ARG A 31 -15.15 8.43 23.64
N TRP A 32 -15.20 7.45 24.54
CA TRP A 32 -15.38 6.05 24.18
C TRP A 32 -16.84 5.70 23.86
N PRO A 33 -17.08 4.88 22.81
CA PRO A 33 -18.37 4.22 22.59
C PRO A 33 -18.54 3.02 23.55
N ASP A 34 -19.75 2.47 23.60
CA ASP A 34 -19.99 1.15 24.20
C ASP A 34 -19.58 0.01 23.24
N GLN A 35 -19.49 -1.20 23.78
CA GLN A 35 -19.27 -2.42 23.00
C GLN A 35 -20.14 -3.54 23.54
N VAL A 36 -20.72 -4.33 22.64
CA VAL A 36 -21.44 -5.56 23.00
C VAL A 36 -20.45 -6.54 23.65
N PRO A 37 -20.73 -7.07 24.86
CA PRO A 37 -19.80 -7.97 25.53
C PRO A 37 -19.54 -9.27 24.75
N SER A 38 -18.31 -9.79 24.86
CA SER A 38 -17.90 -11.14 24.42
C SER A 38 -18.00 -11.46 22.91
N ILE A 39 -18.12 -10.46 22.03
CA ILE A 39 -18.10 -10.68 20.57
C ILE A 39 -16.74 -10.39 19.90
N GLY A 40 -15.77 -9.87 20.65
CA GLY A 40 -14.44 -9.54 20.13
C GLY A 40 -14.51 -8.56 18.94
N TRP A 41 -13.81 -8.90 17.85
CA TRP A 41 -13.68 -8.06 16.66
C TRP A 41 -14.84 -8.17 15.65
N GLN A 42 -15.90 -8.93 15.95
CA GLN A 42 -16.99 -9.21 15.01
C GLN A 42 -17.75 -7.96 14.52
N GLN A 43 -17.63 -6.82 15.23
CA GLN A 43 -18.23 -5.53 14.85
C GLN A 43 -17.17 -4.44 14.61
N GLY A 44 -15.93 -4.83 14.35
CA GLY A 44 -14.80 -3.93 14.14
C GLY A 44 -13.81 -3.92 15.31
N THR A 45 -13.07 -2.82 15.48
CA THR A 45 -12.01 -2.72 16.50
C THR A 45 -12.53 -2.99 17.90
N GLU A 46 -11.89 -3.92 18.59
CA GLU A 46 -12.22 -4.27 19.97
C GLU A 46 -11.82 -3.12 20.92
N LEU A 47 -12.72 -2.76 21.84
CA LEU A 47 -12.66 -1.58 22.70
C LEU A 47 -11.50 -1.65 23.68
N VAL A 48 -11.31 -2.79 24.36
CA VAL A 48 -10.22 -2.95 25.33
C VAL A 48 -8.87 -2.89 24.60
N TYR A 49 -8.76 -3.58 23.47
CA TYR A 49 -7.58 -3.51 22.60
C TYR A 49 -7.28 -2.07 22.20
N LEU A 50 -8.27 -1.31 21.72
CA LEU A 50 -8.07 0.07 21.29
C LEU A 50 -7.69 0.97 22.47
N GLN A 51 -8.29 0.79 23.65
CA GLN A 51 -7.92 1.52 24.86
C GLN A 51 -6.47 1.28 25.25
N GLU A 52 -6.03 0.03 25.27
CA GLU A 52 -4.64 -0.34 25.57
C GLU A 52 -3.67 0.17 24.50
N PHE A 53 -4.04 0.06 23.23
CA PHE A 53 -3.22 0.55 22.11
C PHE A 53 -3.05 2.07 22.18
N LEU A 54 -4.15 2.82 22.39
CA LEU A 54 -4.11 4.27 22.51
C LEU A 54 -3.34 4.74 23.73
N ALA A 55 -3.45 4.05 24.87
CA ALA A 55 -2.65 4.34 26.05
C ALA A 55 -1.14 4.18 25.77
N TYR A 56 -0.78 3.11 25.07
CA TYR A 56 0.60 2.92 24.62
C TYR A 56 1.03 3.99 23.62
N TRP A 57 0.19 4.33 22.63
CA TRP A 57 0.52 5.33 21.62
C TRP A 57 0.71 6.74 22.22
N ALA A 58 -0.04 7.08 23.26
CA ALA A 58 0.05 8.38 23.94
C ALA A 58 1.26 8.51 24.86
N ASP A 59 1.63 7.45 25.59
CA ASP A 59 2.56 7.53 26.72
C ASP A 59 3.74 6.55 26.68
N GLY A 60 3.69 5.52 25.84
CA GLY A 60 4.71 4.48 25.73
C GLY A 60 5.47 4.44 24.40
N PHE A 61 4.88 4.97 23.32
CA PHE A 61 5.49 4.99 22.00
C PHE A 61 6.55 6.08 21.88
N ASP A 62 7.75 5.71 21.45
CA ASP A 62 8.87 6.63 21.23
C ASP A 62 8.94 7.05 19.76
N TRP A 63 8.27 8.16 19.44
CA TRP A 63 8.34 8.74 18.10
C TRP A 63 9.76 9.19 17.71
N ALA A 64 10.60 9.61 18.66
CA ALA A 64 11.95 10.06 18.34
C ALA A 64 12.79 8.88 17.82
N ALA A 65 12.71 7.72 18.47
CA ALA A 65 13.35 6.50 18.01
C ALA A 65 12.80 6.03 16.65
N ALA A 66 11.47 6.09 16.46
CA ALA A 66 10.85 5.74 15.18
C ALA A 66 11.31 6.70 14.05
N SER A 67 11.34 8.00 14.32
CA SER A 67 11.80 9.03 13.37
C SER A 67 13.27 8.85 13.03
N GLU A 68 14.13 8.57 14.02
CA GLU A 68 15.55 8.26 13.77
C GLU A 68 15.69 7.03 12.87
N SER A 69 14.96 5.95 13.17
CA SER A 69 14.97 4.73 12.35
C SER A 69 14.51 4.99 10.91
N LEU A 70 13.47 5.80 10.71
CA LEU A 70 13.00 6.14 9.35
C LEU A 70 14.06 6.96 8.60
N ASN A 71 14.64 7.97 9.25
CA ASN A 71 15.68 8.84 8.67
C ASN A 71 17.03 8.13 8.41
N GLN A 72 17.20 6.86 8.80
CA GLN A 72 18.34 6.04 8.35
C GLN A 72 18.25 5.69 6.86
N HIS A 73 17.06 5.78 6.26
CA HIS A 73 16.86 5.60 4.83
C HIS A 73 17.06 6.93 4.08
N GLU A 74 17.46 6.86 2.81
CA GLU A 74 17.57 8.05 1.98
C GLU A 74 16.21 8.43 1.39
N HIS A 75 15.64 9.52 1.91
CA HIS A 75 14.39 10.08 1.43
C HIS A 75 14.63 11.24 0.46
N PHE A 76 13.72 11.36 -0.49
CA PHE A 76 13.74 12.41 -1.50
C PHE A 76 12.33 12.95 -1.74
N MET A 77 12.27 14.16 -2.25
CA MET A 77 11.06 14.86 -2.66
C MET A 77 11.27 15.45 -4.06
N THR A 78 10.30 15.24 -4.95
CA THR A 78 10.24 15.94 -6.23
C THR A 78 9.63 17.33 -6.04
N ASP A 79 9.95 18.28 -6.92
CA ASP A 79 9.39 19.63 -6.91
C ASP A 79 7.85 19.68 -6.97
N ASP A 80 7.23 18.70 -7.63
CA ASP A 80 5.79 18.54 -7.69
C ASP A 80 5.18 17.72 -6.54
N GLY A 81 5.99 17.35 -5.56
CA GLY A 81 5.55 16.87 -4.25
C GLY A 81 5.39 15.36 -4.12
N VAL A 82 6.16 14.57 -4.88
CA VAL A 82 6.27 13.13 -4.69
C VAL A 82 7.41 12.84 -3.71
N HIS A 83 7.05 12.29 -2.55
CA HIS A 83 8.01 11.70 -1.63
C HIS A 83 8.35 10.27 -2.05
N PHE A 84 9.63 9.90 -1.95
CA PHE A 84 10.07 8.53 -2.16
C PHE A 84 11.34 8.21 -1.36
N VAL A 85 11.50 6.93 -1.03
CA VAL A 85 12.76 6.37 -0.53
C VAL A 85 13.54 5.80 -1.71
N HIS A 86 14.84 6.03 -1.75
CA HIS A 86 15.71 5.48 -2.79
C HIS A 86 16.98 4.91 -2.19
N ARG A 87 17.16 3.59 -2.32
CA ARG A 87 18.38 2.90 -1.90
C ARG A 87 19.10 2.36 -3.14
N ARG A 88 20.36 2.76 -3.34
CA ARG A 88 21.22 2.22 -4.40
C ARG A 88 21.76 0.83 -4.04
N GLY A 89 21.74 -0.10 -4.99
CA GLY A 89 22.30 -1.43 -4.87
C GLY A 89 23.70 -1.55 -5.47
N SER A 90 24.14 -2.79 -5.67
CA SER A 90 25.46 -3.13 -6.23
C SER A 90 25.53 -3.06 -7.77
N GLY A 91 24.49 -2.52 -8.42
CA GLY A 91 24.43 -2.32 -9.89
C GLY A 91 23.46 -3.25 -10.63
N GLY A 92 22.55 -3.92 -9.93
CA GLY A 92 21.45 -4.70 -10.50
C GLY A 92 20.32 -3.84 -11.06
N LEU A 93 19.29 -4.52 -11.57
CA LEU A 93 18.09 -3.88 -12.14
C LEU A 93 17.43 -2.94 -11.10
N PRO A 94 16.97 -1.74 -11.48
CA PRO A 94 16.17 -0.90 -10.59
C PRO A 94 14.78 -1.50 -10.36
N LEU A 95 14.28 -1.45 -9.13
CA LEU A 95 12.96 -1.91 -8.73
C LEU A 95 12.15 -0.73 -8.18
N LEU A 96 10.96 -0.54 -8.73
CA LEU A 96 9.95 0.40 -8.25
C LEU A 96 8.89 -0.36 -7.45
N LEU A 97 8.79 -0.13 -6.14
CA LEU A 97 7.87 -0.85 -5.25
C LEU A 97 6.82 0.10 -4.70
N THR A 98 5.55 -0.15 -5.01
CA THR A 98 4.42 0.74 -4.66
C THR A 98 3.55 0.09 -3.60
N HIS A 99 3.28 0.82 -2.51
CA HIS A 99 2.38 0.39 -1.44
C HIS A 99 0.90 0.62 -1.77
N GLY A 100 0.02 0.18 -0.87
CA GLY A 100 -1.43 0.39 -0.95
C GLY A 100 -2.02 1.10 0.28
N TRP A 101 -3.29 0.83 0.55
CA TRP A 101 -4.07 1.31 1.69
C TRP A 101 -4.50 0.13 2.59
N PRO A 102 -4.50 0.27 3.93
CA PRO A 102 -4.15 1.44 4.75
C PRO A 102 -2.67 1.47 5.15
N SER A 103 -1.78 1.18 4.21
CA SER A 103 -0.33 1.17 4.41
C SER A 103 0.33 2.49 3.98
N ALA A 104 1.66 2.51 3.96
CA ALA A 104 2.50 3.57 3.41
C ALA A 104 3.87 3.01 3.00
N PHE A 105 4.77 3.86 2.51
CA PHE A 105 6.12 3.47 2.05
C PHE A 105 6.90 2.60 3.06
N LEU A 106 6.63 2.73 4.36
CA LEU A 106 7.34 2.00 5.41
C LEU A 106 7.14 0.47 5.33
N GLU A 107 6.07 0.00 4.69
CA GLU A 107 5.81 -1.43 4.49
C GLU A 107 6.92 -2.12 3.69
N TYR A 108 7.54 -1.40 2.75
CA TYR A 108 8.56 -1.96 1.87
C TYR A 108 9.99 -1.73 2.37
N LEU A 109 10.20 -0.93 3.42
CA LEU A 109 11.53 -0.67 3.99
C LEU A 109 12.26 -1.96 4.44
N PRO A 110 11.60 -2.96 5.04
CA PRO A 110 12.25 -4.22 5.41
C PRO A 110 12.86 -5.00 4.22
N LEU A 111 12.42 -4.73 2.99
CA LEU A 111 12.98 -5.38 1.80
C LEU A 111 14.33 -4.76 1.39
N LEU A 112 14.60 -3.52 1.78
CA LEU A 112 15.82 -2.81 1.37
C LEU A 112 17.11 -3.58 1.72
N PRO A 113 17.34 -4.07 2.94
CA PRO A 113 18.54 -4.86 3.24
C PRO A 113 18.57 -6.25 2.56
N LEU A 114 17.42 -6.76 2.11
CA LEU A 114 17.28 -8.11 1.53
C LEU A 114 17.44 -8.14 0.00
N LEU A 115 17.49 -6.97 -0.63
CA LEU A 115 17.65 -6.82 -2.08
C LEU A 115 18.95 -6.10 -2.44
N PRO A 116 20.12 -6.42 -1.84
CA PRO A 116 21.32 -5.58 -1.88
C PRO A 116 21.82 -5.28 -3.31
N ASP A 117 21.51 -6.15 -4.27
CA ASP A 117 21.93 -5.97 -5.65
C ASP A 117 21.07 -4.96 -6.43
N PHE A 118 19.82 -4.77 -6.04
CA PHE A 118 18.87 -3.91 -6.74
C PHE A 118 18.95 -2.46 -6.23
N ASP A 119 18.88 -1.50 -7.14
CA ASP A 119 18.43 -0.15 -6.79
C ASP A 119 16.94 -0.25 -6.46
N VAL A 120 16.49 0.24 -5.30
CA VAL A 120 15.07 0.16 -4.89
C VAL A 120 14.51 1.55 -4.67
N VAL A 121 13.41 1.86 -5.35
CA VAL A 121 12.66 3.12 -5.25
C VAL A 121 11.27 2.80 -4.69
N ILE A 122 10.93 3.41 -3.55
CA ILE A 122 9.65 3.22 -2.85
C ILE A 122 8.95 4.58 -2.76
N PRO A 123 8.13 4.95 -3.76
CA PRO A 123 7.39 6.19 -3.69
C PRO A 123 6.18 6.08 -2.76
N SER A 124 5.85 7.19 -2.11
CA SER A 124 4.57 7.33 -1.43
C SER A 124 3.49 7.71 -2.43
N LEU A 125 2.38 6.94 -2.46
CA LEU A 125 1.23 7.24 -3.31
C LEU A 125 0.72 8.69 -3.11
N PRO A 126 0.13 9.31 -4.13
CA PRO A 126 -0.42 10.66 -3.99
C PRO A 126 -1.48 10.78 -2.88
N GLY A 127 -1.19 11.58 -1.85
CA GLY A 127 -2.07 11.72 -0.69
C GLY A 127 -1.78 10.73 0.44
N TYR A 128 -0.58 10.14 0.47
CA TYR A 128 -0.09 9.27 1.53
C TYR A 128 1.23 9.80 2.07
N GLY A 129 1.39 9.75 3.39
CA GLY A 129 2.56 10.29 4.07
C GLY A 129 2.93 11.68 3.54
N PHE A 130 4.16 11.84 3.09
CA PHE A 130 4.66 13.15 2.65
C PHE A 130 4.32 13.49 1.19
N SER A 131 3.73 12.58 0.41
CA SER A 131 3.36 12.84 -0.98
C SER A 131 2.08 13.67 -1.08
N ARG A 132 2.15 14.81 -1.76
CA ARG A 132 0.98 15.66 -2.02
C ARG A 132 0.04 14.97 -3.01
N ARG A 133 -1.26 14.94 -2.69
CA ARG A 133 -2.28 14.59 -3.69
C ARG A 133 -2.55 15.79 -4.62
N PRO A 134 -2.48 15.64 -5.95
CA PRO A 134 -2.94 16.66 -6.88
C PRO A 134 -4.37 17.12 -6.57
N ALA A 135 -4.63 18.42 -6.69
CA ALA A 135 -5.93 19.03 -6.37
C ALA A 135 -6.95 18.81 -7.51
N GLN A 136 -7.18 17.56 -7.89
CA GLN A 136 -8.08 17.14 -8.94
C GLN A 136 -8.65 15.74 -8.67
N THR A 137 -9.73 15.39 -9.37
CA THR A 137 -10.20 14.01 -9.50
C THR A 137 -9.46 13.28 -10.63
N GLY A 138 -9.56 11.95 -10.68
CA GLY A 138 -8.93 11.13 -11.70
C GLY A 138 -7.48 10.79 -11.40
N VAL A 139 -7.06 10.89 -10.13
CA VAL A 139 -5.77 10.37 -9.66
C VAL A 139 -5.93 8.86 -9.44
N ASN A 140 -6.16 8.14 -10.54
CA ASN A 140 -6.40 6.69 -10.61
C ASN A 140 -5.08 5.94 -10.89
N TYR A 141 -5.13 4.60 -10.98
CA TYR A 141 -3.94 3.76 -11.22
C TYR A 141 -3.09 4.22 -12.41
N ARG A 142 -3.72 4.49 -13.57
CA ARG A 142 -3.02 4.92 -14.79
C ARG A 142 -2.39 6.29 -14.65
N PHE A 143 -3.04 7.22 -13.93
CA PHE A 143 -2.42 8.51 -13.60
C PHE A 143 -1.15 8.28 -12.77
N VAL A 144 -1.22 7.50 -11.70
CA VAL A 144 -0.06 7.22 -10.83
C VAL A 144 1.04 6.47 -11.58
N ALA A 145 0.70 5.51 -12.45
CA ALA A 145 1.65 4.80 -13.29
C ALA A 145 2.48 5.73 -14.18
N SER A 146 1.83 6.70 -14.83
CA SER A 146 2.54 7.72 -15.62
C SER A 146 3.49 8.55 -14.75
N ARG A 147 3.08 8.89 -13.53
CA ARG A 147 3.91 9.64 -12.57
C ARG A 147 5.14 8.84 -12.14
N TRP A 148 4.99 7.54 -11.91
CA TRP A 148 6.10 6.65 -11.60
C TRP A 148 7.05 6.44 -12.78
N HIS A 149 6.52 6.33 -13.99
CA HIS A 149 7.38 6.27 -15.17
C HIS A 149 8.24 7.53 -15.31
N ASN A 150 7.65 8.71 -15.09
CA ASN A 150 8.40 9.97 -15.10
C ASN A 150 9.45 10.01 -13.98
N LEU A 151 9.10 9.61 -12.76
CA LEU A 151 10.04 9.52 -11.64
C LEU A 151 11.24 8.62 -11.98
N MET A 152 10.99 7.41 -12.49
CA MET A 152 12.05 6.48 -12.85
C MET A 152 12.93 7.01 -13.99
N THR A 153 12.31 7.68 -14.98
CA THR A 153 13.04 8.33 -16.09
C THR A 153 13.98 9.43 -15.59
N GLU A 154 13.50 10.29 -14.69
CA GLU A 154 14.27 11.39 -14.11
C GLU A 154 15.40 10.89 -13.19
N LEU A 155 15.22 9.74 -12.54
CA LEU A 155 16.28 9.05 -11.80
C LEU A 155 17.33 8.38 -12.72
N GLY A 156 17.12 8.42 -14.05
CA GLY A 156 18.02 7.90 -15.07
C GLY A 156 17.77 6.42 -15.43
N TYR A 157 16.66 5.84 -14.98
CA TYR A 157 16.34 4.45 -15.24
C TYR A 157 15.49 4.29 -16.49
N SER A 158 16.13 3.88 -17.59
CA SER A 158 15.43 3.55 -18.85
C SER A 158 14.81 2.16 -18.86
N ARG A 159 15.25 1.27 -17.95
CA ARG A 159 14.78 -0.11 -17.79
C ARG A 159 14.69 -0.44 -16.31
N TYR A 160 13.56 -0.96 -15.86
CA TYR A 160 13.33 -1.26 -14.44
C TYR A 160 12.24 -2.32 -14.26
N GLY A 161 12.26 -3.02 -13.13
CA GLY A 161 11.15 -3.84 -12.66
C GLY A 161 10.20 -3.01 -11.80
N ALA A 162 8.93 -3.43 -11.73
CA ALA A 162 7.97 -2.82 -10.81
C ALA A 162 7.25 -3.88 -9.97
N GLY A 163 6.73 -3.50 -8.82
CA GLY A 163 5.90 -4.39 -8.02
C GLY A 163 5.05 -3.67 -7.00
N GLY A 164 4.08 -4.39 -6.45
CA GLY A 164 3.14 -3.87 -5.48
C GLY A 164 2.04 -4.87 -5.10
N GLY A 165 1.45 -4.65 -3.93
CA GLY A 165 0.16 -5.21 -3.53
C GLY A 165 -0.93 -4.12 -3.57
N ASP A 166 -2.19 -4.50 -3.34
CA ASP A 166 -3.32 -3.56 -3.25
C ASP A 166 -3.32 -2.52 -4.41
N PHE A 167 -3.48 -1.23 -4.15
CA PHE A 167 -3.39 -0.17 -5.15
C PHE A 167 -2.06 -0.16 -5.91
N GLY A 168 -0.96 -0.55 -5.26
CA GLY A 168 0.35 -0.69 -5.88
C GLY A 168 0.37 -1.75 -6.98
N ALA A 169 -0.39 -2.84 -6.84
CA ALA A 169 -0.54 -3.85 -7.89
C ALA A 169 -1.26 -3.26 -9.11
N GLY A 170 -2.34 -2.50 -8.89
CA GLY A 170 -3.04 -1.78 -9.96
C GLY A 170 -2.13 -0.80 -10.70
N VAL A 171 -1.32 -0.03 -9.96
CA VAL A 171 -0.34 0.90 -10.54
C VAL A 171 0.72 0.17 -11.37
N ALA A 172 1.32 -0.91 -10.84
CA ALA A 172 2.30 -1.72 -11.56
C ALA A 172 1.72 -2.31 -12.86
N THR A 173 0.47 -2.76 -12.83
CA THR A 173 -0.23 -3.24 -14.03
C THR A 173 -0.33 -2.17 -15.11
N PHE A 174 -0.81 -0.97 -14.79
CA PHE A 174 -0.93 0.10 -15.80
C PHE A 174 0.43 0.62 -16.27
N LEU A 175 1.44 0.60 -15.42
CA LEU A 175 2.81 0.91 -15.79
C LEU A 175 3.33 -0.07 -16.85
N ALA A 176 3.07 -1.36 -16.69
CA ALA A 176 3.44 -2.39 -17.66
C ALA A 176 2.65 -2.30 -18.97
N ILE A 177 1.37 -1.95 -18.91
CA ILE A 177 0.53 -1.74 -20.12
C ILE A 177 1.03 -0.56 -20.93
N ASP A 178 1.28 0.57 -20.27
CA ASP A 178 1.53 1.85 -20.95
C ASP A 178 3.02 2.04 -21.30
N HIS A 179 3.93 1.36 -20.60
CA HIS A 179 5.38 1.49 -20.78
C HIS A 179 6.13 0.14 -20.89
N PRO A 180 5.71 -0.80 -21.77
CA PRO A 180 6.28 -2.15 -21.85
C PRO A 180 7.77 -2.18 -22.26
N ASP A 181 8.26 -1.14 -22.94
CA ASP A 181 9.68 -1.05 -23.33
C ASP A 181 10.60 -0.71 -22.15
N ALA A 182 10.07 -0.03 -21.13
CA ALA A 182 10.81 0.35 -19.93
C ALA A 182 10.65 -0.68 -18.81
N VAL A 183 9.45 -1.24 -18.65
CA VAL A 183 9.12 -2.19 -17.57
C VAL A 183 9.50 -3.62 -17.99
N THR A 184 10.56 -4.17 -17.38
CA THR A 184 11.08 -5.51 -17.74
C THR A 184 10.29 -6.67 -17.14
N GLY A 185 9.51 -6.39 -16.11
CA GLY A 185 8.64 -7.32 -15.44
C GLY A 185 7.87 -6.66 -14.31
N ILE A 186 6.73 -7.24 -13.93
CA ILE A 186 5.98 -6.84 -12.75
C ILE A 186 5.84 -7.98 -11.75
N HIS A 187 5.93 -7.67 -10.46
CA HIS A 187 5.75 -8.60 -9.35
C HIS A 187 4.58 -8.16 -8.47
N LEU A 188 3.54 -8.98 -8.41
CA LEU A 188 2.27 -8.63 -7.77
C LEU A 188 1.99 -9.56 -6.60
N THR A 189 1.55 -9.01 -5.47
CA THR A 189 1.11 -9.80 -4.31
C THR A 189 -0.41 -9.95 -4.22
N THR A 190 -1.16 -9.14 -4.99
CA THR A 190 -2.63 -9.10 -4.95
C THR A 190 -3.21 -9.01 -6.36
N PHE A 191 -4.42 -9.54 -6.56
CA PHE A 191 -5.23 -9.28 -7.75
C PHE A 191 -6.06 -8.02 -7.61
N GLU A 192 -5.52 -6.89 -8.05
CA GLU A 192 -6.25 -5.61 -7.99
C GLU A 192 -7.23 -5.40 -9.15
N LEU A 193 -7.08 -6.17 -10.24
CA LEU A 193 -7.87 -6.01 -11.47
C LEU A 193 -8.45 -7.35 -11.91
N SER A 194 -9.66 -7.30 -12.47
CA SER A 194 -10.40 -8.49 -12.96
C SER A 194 -10.58 -8.46 -14.48
N PRO A 195 -10.59 -9.64 -15.15
CA PRO A 195 -10.98 -9.75 -16.56
C PRO A 195 -12.39 -9.19 -16.80
N THR A 196 -12.60 -8.52 -17.94
CA THR A 196 -13.85 -7.81 -18.25
C THR A 196 -14.96 -8.70 -18.78
N ASP A 197 -14.62 -9.89 -19.27
CA ASP A 197 -15.51 -10.87 -19.88
C ASP A 197 -16.11 -11.87 -18.86
N GLY A 198 -15.89 -11.64 -17.56
CA GLY A 198 -16.49 -12.42 -16.46
C GLY A 198 -15.91 -13.84 -16.32
N PRO A 199 -16.42 -14.66 -15.41
CA PRO A 199 -15.88 -16.00 -15.18
C PRO A 199 -16.23 -16.98 -16.31
N GLN A 200 -15.23 -17.69 -16.82
CA GLN A 200 -15.29 -18.66 -17.91
C GLN A 200 -15.32 -20.11 -17.41
N SER A 201 -14.90 -20.37 -16.16
CA SER A 201 -14.84 -21.71 -15.57
C SER A 201 -15.60 -21.82 -14.25
N GLU A 202 -15.79 -23.05 -13.77
CA GLU A 202 -16.37 -23.29 -12.45
C GLU A 202 -15.43 -22.87 -11.33
N VAL A 203 -14.12 -22.98 -11.54
CA VAL A 203 -13.11 -22.56 -10.56
C VAL A 203 -13.12 -21.04 -10.41
N GLU A 204 -13.20 -20.31 -11.52
CA GLU A 204 -13.34 -18.85 -11.48
C GLU A 204 -14.66 -18.42 -10.83
N ARG A 205 -15.77 -19.10 -11.12
CA ARG A 205 -17.06 -18.83 -10.45
C ARG A 205 -16.98 -19.07 -8.94
N ALA A 206 -16.36 -20.17 -8.51
CA ALA A 206 -16.18 -20.48 -7.11
C ALA A 206 -15.30 -19.43 -6.39
N TYR A 207 -14.18 -19.06 -7.01
CA TYR A 207 -13.30 -18.00 -6.51
C TYR A 207 -14.05 -16.67 -6.35
N LEU A 208 -14.75 -16.21 -7.40
CA LEU A 208 -15.52 -14.96 -7.33
C LEU A 208 -16.66 -15.02 -6.31
N ALA A 209 -17.29 -16.18 -6.10
CA ALA A 209 -18.32 -16.34 -5.08
C ALA A 209 -17.76 -16.19 -3.65
N VAL A 210 -16.54 -16.67 -3.40
CA VAL A 210 -15.83 -16.43 -2.13
C VAL A 210 -15.58 -14.93 -1.94
N ASN A 211 -15.09 -14.25 -2.97
CA ASN A 211 -14.84 -12.81 -2.94
C ASN A 211 -16.12 -11.99 -2.73
N ASP A 212 -17.24 -12.37 -3.37
CA ASP A 212 -18.54 -11.72 -3.18
C ASP A 212 -19.10 -11.92 -1.76
N SER A 213 -18.91 -13.12 -1.19
CA SER A 213 -19.29 -13.40 0.20
C SER A 213 -18.49 -12.54 1.17
N TRP A 214 -17.18 -12.42 0.97
CA TRP A 214 -16.34 -11.52 1.76
C TRP A 214 -16.76 -10.06 1.60
N ALA A 215 -16.97 -9.62 0.37
CA ALA A 215 -17.37 -8.25 0.07
C ALA A 215 -18.70 -7.87 0.74
N THR A 216 -19.61 -8.83 0.92
CA THR A 216 -20.87 -8.61 1.63
C THR A 216 -20.65 -8.32 3.12
N ALA A 217 -19.65 -8.94 3.75
CA ALA A 217 -19.34 -8.76 5.17
C ALA A 217 -18.39 -7.57 5.43
N GLU A 218 -17.34 -7.43 4.61
CA GLU A 218 -16.16 -6.63 4.96
C GLU A 218 -16.01 -5.33 4.16
N ARG A 219 -16.75 -5.14 3.06
CA ARG A 219 -16.58 -4.00 2.12
C ARG A 219 -17.20 -2.68 2.62
N GLY A 220 -17.59 -2.59 3.89
CA GLY A 220 -18.14 -1.36 4.47
C GLY A 220 -17.21 -0.16 4.27
N TYR A 221 -15.93 -0.34 4.57
CA TYR A 221 -14.90 0.70 4.44
C TYR A 221 -14.75 1.20 2.98
N SER A 222 -14.59 0.29 2.02
CA SER A 222 -14.44 0.61 0.59
C SER A 222 -15.71 1.26 0.02
N SER A 223 -16.89 0.88 0.51
CA SER A 223 -18.16 1.47 0.09
C SER A 223 -18.28 2.95 0.49
N ILE A 224 -17.94 3.30 1.73
CA ILE A 224 -17.97 4.71 2.16
C ILE A 224 -16.83 5.52 1.53
N GLN A 225 -15.62 4.95 1.44
CA GLN A 225 -14.46 5.61 0.85
C GLN A 225 -14.63 5.87 -0.65
N SER A 226 -15.23 4.93 -1.39
CA SER A 226 -15.47 5.10 -2.82
C SER A 226 -16.63 6.04 -3.16
N THR A 227 -17.43 6.49 -2.19
CA THR A 227 -18.62 7.31 -2.47
C THR A 227 -18.60 8.67 -1.81
N LYS A 228 -18.16 8.75 -0.56
CA LYS A 228 -18.18 9.96 0.28
C LYS A 228 -16.89 10.06 1.15
N PRO A 229 -15.68 9.96 0.55
CA PRO A 229 -14.43 9.96 1.31
C PRO A 229 -14.23 11.25 2.12
N GLN A 230 -14.69 12.38 1.59
CA GLN A 230 -14.63 13.66 2.30
C GLN A 230 -15.47 13.64 3.59
N THR A 231 -16.65 13.01 3.57
CA THR A 231 -17.57 12.97 4.71
C THR A 231 -17.01 12.15 5.87
N VAL A 232 -16.57 10.92 5.59
CA VAL A 232 -15.97 10.06 6.63
C VAL A 232 -14.61 10.62 7.09
N GLY A 233 -13.88 11.28 6.19
CA GLY A 233 -12.60 11.91 6.46
C GLY A 233 -12.61 12.94 7.58
N TYR A 234 -13.69 13.71 7.76
CA TYR A 234 -13.75 14.70 8.85
C TYR A 234 -13.58 14.06 10.23
N GLY A 235 -14.26 12.93 10.48
CA GLY A 235 -14.15 12.24 11.77
C GLY A 235 -12.80 11.56 11.96
N LEU A 236 -12.31 10.89 10.90
CA LEU A 236 -11.03 10.18 10.94
C LEU A 236 -9.83 11.12 11.02
N ASN A 237 -9.93 12.34 10.49
CA ASN A 237 -8.86 13.33 10.51
C ASN A 237 -8.86 14.18 11.79
N ASP A 238 -9.98 14.27 12.51
CA ASP A 238 -10.07 15.03 13.77
C ASP A 238 -9.73 14.18 15.01
N SER A 239 -10.04 12.89 14.96
CA SER A 239 -9.89 11.97 16.10
C SER A 239 -8.80 10.92 15.84
N PRO A 240 -7.67 10.94 16.57
CA PRO A 240 -6.68 9.88 16.47
C PRO A 240 -7.21 8.53 16.93
N ALA A 241 -8.16 8.50 17.87
CA ALA A 241 -8.87 7.28 18.24
C ALA A 241 -9.71 6.73 17.09
N GLY A 242 -10.40 7.61 16.36
CA GLY A 242 -11.17 7.24 15.18
C GLY A 242 -10.28 6.75 14.04
N LEU A 243 -9.15 7.44 13.79
CA LEU A 243 -8.13 7.01 12.84
C LEU A 243 -7.57 5.63 13.19
N ALA A 244 -7.13 5.43 14.44
CA ALA A 244 -6.58 4.18 14.91
C ALA A 244 -7.58 3.04 14.79
N ALA A 245 -8.82 3.22 15.24
CA ALA A 245 -9.87 2.21 15.07
C ALA A 245 -10.02 1.81 13.59
N TRP A 246 -10.15 2.79 12.70
CA TRP A 246 -10.39 2.55 11.28
C TRP A 246 -9.27 1.79 10.59
N LEU A 247 -8.00 2.07 10.92
CA LEU A 247 -6.86 1.39 10.30
C LEU A 247 -6.53 0.07 11.00
N LEU A 248 -6.53 0.03 12.34
CA LEU A 248 -6.14 -1.16 13.11
C LEU A 248 -7.09 -2.33 12.90
N GLU A 249 -8.37 -2.07 12.59
CA GLU A 249 -9.28 -3.14 12.18
C GLU A 249 -8.76 -3.88 10.94
N LYS A 250 -8.27 -3.15 9.93
CA LYS A 250 -7.70 -3.78 8.73
C LYS A 250 -6.37 -4.46 9.01
N TRP A 251 -5.50 -3.86 9.82
CA TRP A 251 -4.27 -4.50 10.25
C TRP A 251 -4.49 -5.74 11.11
N ASN A 252 -5.62 -5.85 11.83
CA ASN A 252 -5.99 -7.07 12.54
C ASN A 252 -6.57 -8.11 11.58
N SER A 253 -7.47 -7.70 10.68
CA SER A 253 -8.24 -8.61 9.82
C SER A 253 -7.46 -9.14 8.62
N TRP A 254 -6.46 -8.40 8.12
CA TRP A 254 -5.75 -8.71 6.88
C TRP A 254 -4.30 -9.20 7.06
N THR A 255 -3.78 -9.24 8.29
CA THR A 255 -2.48 -9.84 8.57
C THR A 255 -2.63 -11.30 9.00
N ASP A 256 -1.69 -12.15 8.62
CA ASP A 256 -1.43 -13.43 9.28
C ASP A 256 -0.57 -13.22 10.52
N THR A 257 0.48 -12.40 10.40
CA THR A 257 1.36 -12.03 11.51
C THR A 257 1.28 -10.53 11.77
N THR A 258 0.62 -10.13 12.86
CA THR A 258 0.49 -8.71 13.20
C THR A 258 1.88 -8.06 13.45
N PRO A 259 2.20 -6.94 12.79
CA PRO A 259 3.42 -6.18 13.06
C PRO A 259 3.51 -5.69 14.51
N SER A 260 4.69 -5.19 14.90
CA SER A 260 4.88 -4.63 16.25
C SER A 260 3.97 -3.42 16.50
N ARG A 261 3.64 -3.18 17.78
CA ARG A 261 2.90 -1.98 18.18
C ARG A 261 3.62 -0.70 17.77
N ASP A 262 4.96 -0.68 17.84
CA ASP A 262 5.78 0.43 17.37
C ASP A 262 5.59 0.71 15.88
N TYR A 263 5.57 -0.33 15.04
CA TYR A 263 5.32 -0.18 13.60
C TYR A 263 3.94 0.44 13.35
N LEU A 264 2.90 -0.09 14.00
CA LEU A 264 1.53 0.42 13.85
C LEU A 264 1.40 1.85 14.36
N CYS A 265 2.03 2.20 15.48
CA CYS A 265 2.08 3.57 15.99
C CYS A 265 2.84 4.51 15.05
N THR A 266 3.93 4.03 14.43
CA THR A 266 4.69 4.79 13.42
C THR A 266 3.82 5.11 12.21
N LEU A 267 3.12 4.10 11.69
CA LEU A 267 2.18 4.24 10.58
C LEU A 267 1.05 5.23 10.92
N LEU A 268 0.41 5.06 12.08
CA LEU A 268 -0.69 5.92 12.51
C LEU A 268 -0.23 7.36 12.74
N THR A 269 0.96 7.55 13.33
CA THR A 269 1.57 8.89 13.51
C THR A 269 1.84 9.55 12.17
N LEU A 270 2.33 8.79 11.18
CA LEU A 270 2.51 9.29 9.82
C LEU A 270 1.18 9.77 9.23
N TYR A 271 0.12 8.95 9.28
CA TYR A 271 -1.20 9.32 8.76
C TYR A 271 -1.79 10.55 9.45
N TRP A 272 -1.64 10.62 10.78
CA TRP A 272 -2.10 11.73 11.61
C TRP A 272 -1.37 13.03 11.26
N ALA A 273 -0.05 13.02 11.36
CA ALA A 273 0.78 14.19 11.21
C ALA A 273 0.74 14.78 9.80
N THR A 274 0.56 13.93 8.79
CA THR A 274 0.46 14.35 7.40
C THR A 274 -0.99 14.59 6.95
N GLN A 275 -1.98 14.33 7.82
CA GLN A 275 -3.42 14.47 7.56
C GLN A 275 -3.86 13.70 6.30
N THR A 276 -3.30 12.51 6.09
CA THR A 276 -3.44 11.80 4.83
C THR A 276 -4.58 10.80 4.78
N ILE A 277 -5.32 10.59 5.88
CA ILE A 277 -6.44 9.64 5.86
C ILE A 277 -7.52 10.04 4.84
N THR A 278 -7.87 11.33 4.76
CA THR A 278 -8.87 11.80 3.79
C THR A 278 -8.40 11.71 2.34
N PRO A 279 -7.22 12.25 1.97
CA PRO A 279 -6.75 12.16 0.59
C PRO A 279 -6.41 10.73 0.16
N SER A 280 -5.95 9.84 1.05
CA SER A 280 -5.70 8.43 0.71
C SER A 280 -6.99 7.70 0.30
N MET A 281 -8.09 7.93 1.02
CA MET A 281 -9.39 7.35 0.70
C MET A 281 -9.95 7.79 -0.66
N ARG A 282 -9.40 8.85 -1.28
CA ARG A 282 -9.83 9.30 -2.61
C ARG A 282 -9.41 8.34 -3.71
N ASP A 283 -8.45 7.44 -3.49
CA ASP A 283 -8.13 6.38 -4.46
C ASP A 283 -9.33 5.46 -4.70
N TYR A 284 -10.06 5.11 -3.64
CA TYR A 284 -11.30 4.33 -3.78
C TYR A 284 -12.33 5.06 -4.65
N TRP A 285 -12.42 6.39 -4.53
CA TRP A 285 -13.35 7.17 -5.35
C TRP A 285 -12.85 7.25 -6.80
N ASP A 286 -11.58 7.58 -7.00
CA ASP A 286 -10.99 7.79 -8.33
C ASP A 286 -10.97 6.48 -9.12
N ASN A 287 -10.54 5.37 -8.51
CA ASN A 287 -10.51 4.06 -9.18
C ASN A 287 -11.91 3.47 -9.42
N ARG A 288 -12.94 3.88 -8.65
CA ARG A 288 -14.34 3.49 -8.91
C ARG A 288 -15.00 4.34 -10.00
N TRP A 289 -14.92 5.67 -9.89
CA TRP A 289 -15.71 6.60 -10.71
C TRP A 289 -14.95 7.18 -11.90
N LYS A 290 -13.63 7.01 -11.92
CA LYS A 290 -12.72 7.30 -13.04
C LYS A 290 -11.94 6.04 -13.40
N ALA A 291 -12.59 4.89 -13.28
CA ALA A 291 -12.01 3.59 -13.56
C ALA A 291 -11.37 3.55 -14.95
N VAL A 292 -10.26 2.84 -15.04
CA VAL A 292 -9.54 2.56 -16.28
C VAL A 292 -9.65 1.08 -16.57
N THR A 293 -9.93 0.74 -17.83
CA THR A 293 -10.03 -0.66 -18.25
C THR A 293 -8.64 -1.19 -18.61
N PRO A 294 -8.18 -2.29 -18.00
CA PRO A 294 -6.93 -2.91 -18.40
C PRO A 294 -7.06 -3.58 -19.76
N THR A 295 -5.96 -3.57 -20.52
CA THR A 295 -5.75 -4.48 -21.64
C THR A 295 -4.82 -5.60 -21.20
N TYR A 296 -4.60 -6.59 -22.06
CA TYR A 296 -3.64 -7.65 -21.78
C TYR A 296 -2.24 -7.08 -21.52
N VAL A 297 -1.61 -7.55 -20.44
CA VAL A 297 -0.27 -7.18 -20.00
C VAL A 297 0.72 -8.17 -20.60
N SER A 298 1.37 -7.78 -21.70
CA SER A 298 2.36 -8.61 -22.38
C SER A 298 3.69 -8.71 -21.62
N THR A 299 3.98 -7.75 -20.75
CA THR A 299 5.16 -7.73 -19.88
C THR A 299 5.18 -8.95 -18.96
N PRO A 300 6.35 -9.62 -18.78
CA PRO A 300 6.47 -10.74 -17.86
C PRO A 300 5.91 -10.41 -16.47
N THR A 301 5.02 -11.25 -15.97
CA THR A 301 4.35 -11.02 -14.68
C THR A 301 4.63 -12.17 -13.71
N ALA A 302 4.96 -11.84 -12.47
CA ALA A 302 5.03 -12.74 -11.34
C ALA A 302 3.87 -12.48 -10.38
N PHE A 303 3.27 -13.55 -9.88
CA PHE A 303 2.32 -13.51 -8.77
C PHE A 303 2.91 -14.25 -7.56
N ALA A 304 2.96 -13.55 -6.43
CA ALA A 304 3.34 -14.07 -5.13
C ALA A 304 2.09 -14.08 -4.22
N LEU A 305 1.53 -15.26 -3.98
CA LEU A 305 0.21 -15.43 -3.39
C LEU A 305 0.31 -15.85 -1.95
N PHE A 306 -0.24 -15.02 -1.07
CA PHE A 306 -0.23 -15.21 0.37
C PHE A 306 -1.62 -15.68 0.85
N PRO A 307 -1.71 -16.60 1.81
CA PRO A 307 -2.97 -17.26 2.17
C PRO A 307 -3.97 -16.38 2.94
N HIS A 308 -3.55 -15.25 3.50
CA HIS A 308 -4.38 -14.35 4.32
C HIS A 308 -4.57 -12.95 3.73
N GLU A 309 -4.77 -12.84 2.42
CA GLU A 309 -4.88 -11.54 1.73
C GLU A 309 -6.11 -10.72 2.19
N THR A 310 -7.34 -11.17 1.97
CA THR A 310 -8.53 -10.51 2.56
C THR A 310 -9.51 -11.48 3.23
N VAL A 311 -9.48 -12.73 2.79
CA VAL A 311 -9.97 -13.95 3.47
C VAL A 311 -9.06 -15.11 3.06
N LEU A 312 -9.34 -16.32 3.58
CA LEU A 312 -8.99 -17.57 2.90
C LEU A 312 -9.70 -17.60 1.52
N GLU A 313 -9.26 -16.75 0.58
CA GLU A 313 -9.79 -16.67 -0.80
C GLU A 313 -9.56 -17.97 -1.60
N GLY A 314 -8.93 -18.97 -0.97
CA GLY A 314 -8.29 -20.05 -1.70
C GLY A 314 -7.17 -19.50 -2.56
N GLU A 315 -6.54 -20.39 -3.33
CA GLU A 315 -5.62 -19.95 -4.36
C GLU A 315 -6.43 -19.35 -5.52
N PRO A 316 -6.21 -18.08 -5.91
CA PRO A 316 -6.89 -17.51 -7.07
C PRO A 316 -6.60 -18.38 -8.31
N PRO A 317 -7.59 -18.63 -9.18
CA PRO A 317 -7.36 -19.48 -10.35
C PRO A 317 -6.32 -18.85 -11.27
N ARG A 318 -5.22 -19.58 -11.53
CA ARG A 318 -4.17 -19.10 -12.44
C ARG A 318 -4.70 -18.74 -13.84
N GLU A 319 -5.72 -19.45 -14.33
CA GLU A 319 -6.40 -19.14 -15.60
C GLU A 319 -7.07 -17.75 -15.61
N PHE A 320 -7.53 -17.26 -14.46
CA PHE A 320 -8.07 -15.91 -14.31
C PHE A 320 -6.97 -14.85 -14.51
N ALA A 321 -5.79 -15.11 -13.95
CA ALA A 321 -4.62 -14.27 -14.11
C ALA A 321 -4.09 -14.28 -15.56
N GLU A 322 -3.97 -15.46 -16.16
CA GLU A 322 -3.42 -15.64 -17.51
C GLU A 322 -4.26 -14.98 -18.60
N ARG A 323 -5.53 -14.65 -18.32
CA ARG A 323 -6.38 -13.85 -19.20
C ARG A 323 -6.04 -12.37 -19.23
N LEU A 324 -5.40 -11.86 -18.18
CA LEU A 324 -4.96 -10.47 -18.10
C LEU A 324 -3.45 -10.31 -18.27
N TYR A 325 -2.67 -11.33 -17.91
CA TYR A 325 -1.22 -11.20 -17.74
C TYR A 325 -0.44 -12.29 -18.48
N ASN A 326 0.73 -11.93 -18.99
CA ASN A 326 1.78 -12.87 -19.36
C ASN A 326 2.44 -13.44 -18.09
N VAL A 327 1.76 -14.38 -17.43
CA VAL A 327 2.23 -15.01 -16.19
C VAL A 327 3.46 -15.90 -16.47
N GLN A 328 4.59 -15.50 -15.91
CA GLN A 328 5.88 -16.20 -16.05
C GLN A 328 6.36 -16.80 -14.72
N ARG A 329 5.79 -16.35 -13.59
CA ARG A 329 6.03 -16.92 -12.27
C ARG A 329 4.74 -16.91 -11.46
N TRP A 330 4.48 -18.02 -10.81
CA TRP A 330 3.32 -18.23 -9.95
C TRP A 330 3.82 -18.91 -8.69
N THR A 331 3.79 -18.23 -7.55
CA THR A 331 4.35 -18.73 -6.30
C THR A 331 3.30 -18.62 -5.22
N VAL A 332 2.96 -19.76 -4.61
CA VAL A 332 1.98 -19.88 -3.53
C VAL A 332 2.74 -20.10 -2.24
N PHE A 333 2.51 -19.25 -1.25
CA PHE A 333 3.09 -19.35 0.08
C PHE A 333 2.13 -20.00 1.08
N ASP A 334 2.69 -20.55 2.16
CA ASP A 334 1.96 -21.25 3.22
C ASP A 334 1.64 -20.37 4.43
N ARG A 335 2.07 -19.11 4.41
CA ARG A 335 1.91 -18.10 5.48
C ARG A 335 2.03 -16.69 4.92
N GLY A 336 1.52 -15.72 5.66
CA GLY A 336 1.49 -14.29 5.32
C GLY A 336 0.11 -13.81 4.89
N GLY A 337 -0.16 -12.54 5.11
CA GLY A 337 -1.37 -11.86 4.67
C GLY A 337 -1.12 -10.72 3.67
N HIS A 338 -2.06 -9.78 3.68
CA HIS A 338 -2.10 -8.62 2.78
C HIS A 338 -0.83 -7.78 2.78
N PHE A 339 -0.23 -7.61 3.96
CA PHE A 339 0.92 -6.75 4.16
C PHE A 339 2.21 -7.56 4.07
N ALA A 340 2.27 -8.46 3.08
CA ALA A 340 3.35 -9.42 2.88
C ALA A 340 4.78 -8.83 2.99
N PRO A 341 5.08 -7.62 2.46
CA PRO A 341 6.42 -7.04 2.57
C PRO A 341 6.87 -6.78 4.01
N ILE A 342 5.96 -6.47 4.95
CA ILE A 342 6.29 -6.28 6.36
C ILE A 342 6.10 -7.57 7.18
N GLU A 343 5.14 -8.43 6.81
CA GLU A 343 4.89 -9.69 7.52
C GLU A 343 6.00 -10.72 7.26
N HIS A 344 6.36 -10.91 5.99
CA HIS A 344 7.35 -11.89 5.55
C HIS A 344 8.33 -11.32 4.51
N PRO A 345 9.15 -10.33 4.90
CA PRO A 345 10.07 -9.64 4.00
C PRO A 345 11.04 -10.57 3.27
N ASN A 346 11.48 -11.66 3.93
CA ASN A 346 12.36 -12.66 3.34
C ASN A 346 11.70 -13.42 2.18
N LEU A 347 10.41 -13.75 2.29
CA LEU A 347 9.68 -14.47 1.23
C LEU A 347 9.48 -13.56 0.01
N VAL A 348 9.03 -12.32 0.25
CA VAL A 348 8.82 -11.33 -0.81
C VAL A 348 10.14 -10.98 -1.50
N ALA A 349 11.21 -10.71 -0.75
CA ALA A 349 12.51 -10.38 -1.32
C ALA A 349 13.11 -11.54 -2.12
N ALA A 350 13.00 -12.77 -1.62
CA ALA A 350 13.51 -13.95 -2.34
C ALA A 350 12.75 -14.16 -3.66
N ASP A 351 11.43 -13.96 -3.66
CA ASP A 351 10.61 -14.11 -4.85
C ASP A 351 10.88 -13.01 -5.90
N LEU A 352 11.00 -11.76 -5.45
CA LEU A 352 11.43 -10.63 -6.27
C LEU A 352 12.80 -10.88 -6.89
N ALA A 353 13.79 -11.27 -6.09
CA ALA A 353 15.13 -11.54 -6.56
C ALA A 353 15.15 -12.69 -7.58
N ALA A 354 14.44 -13.80 -7.30
CA ALA A 354 14.34 -14.92 -8.22
C ALA A 354 13.67 -14.54 -9.54
N PHE A 355 12.66 -13.68 -9.50
CA PHE A 355 12.00 -13.19 -10.70
C PHE A 355 12.88 -12.24 -11.50
N PHE A 356 13.55 -11.28 -10.86
CA PHE A 356 14.31 -10.26 -11.58
C PHE A 356 15.77 -10.63 -11.90
N ALA A 357 16.32 -11.71 -11.31
CA ALA A 357 17.70 -12.15 -11.56
C ALA A 357 18.02 -12.48 -13.03
N SER A 358 17.01 -12.81 -13.85
CA SER A 358 17.19 -13.24 -15.24
C SER A 358 16.80 -12.18 -16.28
N ARG A 359 16.68 -10.90 -15.90
CA ARG A 359 16.02 -9.86 -16.70
C ARG A 359 16.88 -8.65 -17.00
#